data_AF-A0A2Z4U9G7-F1
#
_entry.id   AF-A0A2Z4U9G7-F1
#
_cell.length_a   1.000
_cell.length_b   1.000
_cell.length_c   1.000
_cell.angle_alpha   90.00
_cell.angle_beta   90.00
_cell.angle_gamma   90.00
#
_symmetry.space_group_name_H-M   'P 1'
#
loop_
_entity.id
_entity.type
_entity.pdbx_description
1 polymer ?
#
loop_
_entity_poly.entity_id
_entity_poly.type
_entity_poly.pdbx_seq_one_letter_code
_entity_poly.pdbx_strand_id
1 'polypeptide(L)'
;MTDGFGRTVDYMRISITDRCNLRCSYCMPKEPCWLPKEELLKREEILEICRCGEKLGIRKIKVTGGEPLMRGDCAELIREIKSLPGIEKVTLTTNGVLLAKKAQELYEAGIDGVNVSLDTLDRNTYQEMTGFDRLSQVLEGLEVMGNLPVPLKTNTVLMPGVNEEAWKELALLAKKQSIDVRFIEKMPLGEEKGAEGISNLRLLEDMQKLFGKAAKDSRVHGNGPAVYYRFPGFQGSIGFISAIHGKFCADCNRLRLTAEGLVKPCLCYQDSISLKEAVREENREEIGKLLKKAIEEKPLSHCFEHTEQVTEQRDMWKIGG
;
A
#
# COMPACT_ATOMS: atom_id res chain seq x y z
N MET A 1 -13.89 -12.03 -9.05
CA MET A 1 -14.93 -11.71 -10.07
C MET A 1 -14.25 -10.99 -11.23
N THR A 2 -14.81 -11.06 -12.43
CA THR A 2 -14.31 -10.30 -13.59
C THR A 2 -15.04 -8.97 -13.71
N ASP A 3 -14.33 -7.90 -14.02
CA ASP A 3 -14.93 -6.59 -14.29
C ASP A 3 -15.42 -6.44 -15.76
N GLY A 4 -15.92 -5.25 -16.10
CA GLY A 4 -16.41 -4.93 -17.45
C GLY A 4 -15.36 -4.97 -18.57
N PHE A 5 -14.08 -5.13 -18.24
CA PHE A 5 -12.97 -5.17 -19.20
C PHE A 5 -12.23 -6.51 -19.21
N GLY A 6 -12.78 -7.54 -18.56
CA GLY A 6 -12.19 -8.89 -18.56
C GLY A 6 -11.11 -9.09 -17.49
N ARG A 7 -10.90 -8.14 -16.57
CA ARG A 7 -9.87 -8.26 -15.52
C ARG A 7 -10.41 -9.01 -14.32
N THR A 8 -9.65 -9.98 -13.82
CA THR A 8 -9.99 -10.66 -12.57
C THR A 8 -9.65 -9.76 -11.39
N VAL A 9 -10.66 -9.33 -10.64
CA VAL A 9 -10.53 -8.59 -9.38
C VAL A 9 -10.56 -9.60 -8.23
N ASP A 10 -9.40 -9.80 -7.61
CA ASP A 10 -9.15 -10.78 -6.54
C ASP A 10 -8.42 -10.16 -5.32
N TYR A 11 -8.19 -8.85 -5.32
CA TYR A 11 -7.38 -8.17 -4.32
C TYR A 11 -8.10 -6.92 -3.77
N MET A 12 -8.28 -6.86 -2.45
CA MET A 12 -8.80 -5.67 -1.76
C MET A 12 -7.75 -5.07 -0.83
N ARG A 13 -7.60 -3.75 -0.88
CA ARG A 13 -6.82 -2.98 0.09
C ARG A 13 -7.77 -2.27 1.05
N ILE A 14 -7.56 -2.43 2.35
CA ILE A 14 -8.46 -1.94 3.39
C ILE A 14 -7.71 -1.00 4.31
N SER A 15 -8.16 0.25 4.35
CA SER A 15 -7.72 1.23 5.34
C SER A 15 -8.48 1.01 6.64
N ILE A 16 -7.81 0.59 7.71
CA ILE A 16 -8.48 0.23 8.97
C ILE A 16 -8.55 1.39 9.98
N THR A 17 -7.90 2.51 9.66
CA THR A 17 -7.90 3.74 10.45
C THR A 17 -7.48 4.91 9.56
N ASP A 18 -7.91 6.11 9.89
CA ASP A 18 -7.46 7.36 9.25
C ASP A 18 -6.27 7.99 10.00
N ARG A 19 -5.99 7.56 11.23
CA ARG A 19 -4.96 8.12 12.12
C ARG A 19 -3.56 7.70 11.69
N CYS A 20 -2.59 8.60 11.83
CA CYS A 20 -1.17 8.32 11.61
C CYS A 20 -0.28 9.02 12.66
N ASN A 21 0.79 8.36 13.06
CA ASN A 21 1.83 8.86 13.95
C ASN A 21 2.97 9.62 13.22
N LEU A 22 2.86 9.81 11.90
CA LEU A 22 3.75 10.65 11.10
C LEU A 22 2.97 11.77 10.37
N ARG A 23 3.70 12.74 9.81
CA ARG A 23 3.19 13.88 9.02
C ARG A 23 3.96 14.00 7.70
N CYS A 24 3.97 12.90 6.93
CA CYS A 24 4.70 12.85 5.67
C CYS A 24 4.23 13.96 4.73
N SER A 25 5.14 14.82 4.26
CA SER A 25 4.83 16.03 3.49
C SER A 25 3.99 15.77 2.24
N TYR A 26 4.17 14.61 1.59
CA TYR A 26 3.45 14.20 0.38
C TYR A 26 2.15 13.42 0.64
N CYS A 27 1.78 13.22 1.92
CA CYS A 27 0.69 12.31 2.28
C CYS A 27 -0.24 12.88 3.35
N MET A 28 0.28 13.34 4.50
CA MET A 28 -0.53 13.69 5.67
C MET A 28 -0.30 15.16 6.03
N PRO A 29 -1.35 16.00 6.10
CA PRO A 29 -1.20 17.40 6.48
C PRO A 29 -0.69 17.53 7.93
N LYS A 30 0.02 18.61 8.24
CA LYS A 30 0.59 18.88 9.59
C LYS A 30 -0.46 18.76 10.70
N GLU A 31 -1.64 19.32 10.45
CA GLU A 31 -2.80 19.29 11.34
C GLU A 31 -3.95 18.52 10.68
N PRO A 32 -4.00 17.19 10.84
CA PRO A 32 -5.04 16.38 10.24
C PRO A 32 -6.35 16.50 11.02
N CYS A 33 -7.45 16.62 10.28
CA CYS A 33 -8.79 16.50 10.83
C CYS A 33 -9.23 15.04 10.76
N TRP A 34 -9.21 14.37 11.91
CA TRP A 34 -9.60 12.97 12.00
C TRP A 34 -11.11 12.79 11.93
N LEU A 35 -11.52 11.66 11.37
CA LEU A 35 -12.89 11.20 11.45
C LEU A 35 -13.28 10.92 12.92
N PRO A 36 -14.52 11.27 13.31
CA PRO A 36 -15.12 10.77 14.54
C PRO A 36 -15.03 9.24 14.60
N LYS A 37 -14.90 8.68 15.81
CA LYS A 37 -14.68 7.24 15.97
C LYS A 37 -15.85 6.42 15.42
N GLU A 38 -17.06 6.97 15.50
CA GLU A 38 -18.32 6.38 15.05
C GLU A 38 -18.40 6.30 13.52
N GLU A 39 -17.63 7.14 12.82
CA GLU A 39 -17.57 7.20 11.37
C GLU A 39 -16.58 6.20 10.78
N LEU A 40 -15.69 5.64 11.60
CA LEU A 40 -14.78 4.58 11.19
C LEU A 40 -15.48 3.21 11.20
N LEU A 41 -15.10 2.37 10.24
CA LEU A 41 -15.50 0.97 10.24
C LEU A 41 -14.96 0.23 11.47
N LYS A 42 -15.88 -0.39 12.20
CA LYS A 42 -15.59 -1.31 13.29
C LYS A 42 -14.97 -2.60 12.75
N ARG A 43 -14.37 -3.39 13.64
CA ARG A 43 -13.71 -4.65 13.27
C ARG A 43 -14.69 -5.63 12.65
N GLU A 44 -15.85 -5.78 13.27
CA GLU A 44 -16.92 -6.68 12.85
C GLU A 44 -17.47 -6.28 11.47
N GLU A 45 -17.58 -4.97 11.24
CA GLU A 45 -18.00 -4.36 9.98
C GLU A 45 -16.99 -4.64 8.86
N ILE A 46 -15.68 -4.49 9.11
CA ILE A 46 -14.62 -4.86 8.16
C ILE A 46 -14.67 -6.34 7.84
N LEU A 47 -14.86 -7.19 8.85
CA LEU A 47 -14.91 -8.64 8.68
C LEU A 47 -16.11 -9.05 7.81
N GLU A 48 -17.25 -8.40 7.97
CA GLU A 48 -18.44 -8.66 7.15
C GLU A 48 -18.25 -8.25 5.69
N ILE A 49 -17.57 -7.13 5.44
CA ILE A 49 -17.19 -6.72 4.08
C ILE A 49 -16.23 -7.75 3.47
N CYS A 50 -15.25 -8.26 4.22
CA CYS A 50 -14.34 -9.31 3.76
C CYS A 50 -15.09 -10.61 3.41
N ARG A 51 -16.07 -11.03 4.23
CA ARG A 51 -16.93 -12.21 3.96
C ARG A 51 -17.74 -12.05 2.67
N CYS A 52 -18.28 -10.86 2.42
CA CYS A 52 -18.98 -10.58 1.17
C CYS A 52 -18.00 -10.55 -0.02
N GLY A 53 -16.82 -9.96 0.16
CA GLY A 53 -15.77 -9.88 -0.83
C GLY A 53 -15.23 -11.25 -1.27
N GLU A 54 -15.00 -12.18 -0.34
CA GLU A 54 -14.50 -13.52 -0.69
C GLU A 54 -15.49 -14.31 -1.56
N LYS A 55 -16.80 -14.12 -1.36
CA LYS A 55 -17.85 -14.72 -2.21
C LYS A 55 -17.83 -14.16 -3.64
N LEU A 56 -17.36 -12.92 -3.80
CA LEU A 56 -17.11 -12.28 -5.10
C LEU A 56 -15.73 -12.63 -5.67
N GLY A 57 -14.94 -13.49 -5.00
CA GLY A 57 -13.65 -13.96 -5.47
C GLY A 57 -12.46 -13.09 -5.06
N ILE A 58 -12.61 -12.20 -4.07
CA ILE A 58 -11.46 -11.59 -3.40
C ILE A 58 -10.72 -12.68 -2.61
N ARG A 59 -9.44 -12.85 -2.90
CA ARG A 59 -8.56 -13.84 -2.26
C ARG A 59 -7.43 -13.21 -1.46
N LYS A 60 -7.07 -11.97 -1.79
CA LYS A 60 -5.94 -11.26 -1.19
C LYS A 60 -6.44 -10.00 -0.50
N ILE A 61 -5.97 -9.76 0.72
CA ILE A 61 -6.23 -8.55 1.48
C ILE A 61 -4.90 -7.84 1.79
N LYS A 62 -4.89 -6.52 1.66
CA LYS A 62 -3.81 -5.68 2.20
C LYS A 62 -4.38 -4.70 3.21
N VAL A 63 -3.95 -4.84 4.45
CA VAL A 63 -4.26 -3.92 5.54
C VAL A 63 -3.36 -2.70 5.43
N THR A 64 -3.98 -1.53 5.47
CA THR A 64 -3.37 -0.19 5.41
C THR A 64 -4.10 0.73 6.38
N GLY A 65 -3.92 2.05 6.28
CA GLY A 65 -4.60 3.03 7.11
C GLY A 65 -4.20 4.44 6.69
N GLY A 66 -4.22 5.34 7.67
CA GLY A 66 -3.02 6.12 7.97
C GLY A 66 -1.89 5.16 8.37
N GLU A 67 -1.66 4.99 9.68
CA GLU A 67 -0.78 3.96 10.21
C GLU A 67 -1.58 2.82 10.87
N PRO A 68 -1.70 1.64 10.25
CA PRO A 68 -2.53 0.55 10.77
C PRO A 68 -2.10 0.08 12.17
N LEU A 69 -0.82 0.14 12.52
CA LEU A 69 -0.34 -0.30 13.83
C LEU A 69 -0.73 0.64 14.98
N MET A 70 -1.31 1.82 14.69
CA MET A 70 -1.95 2.67 15.68
C MET A 70 -3.30 2.12 16.17
N ARG A 71 -3.92 1.22 15.39
CA ARG A 71 -5.18 0.57 15.73
C ARG A 71 -4.91 -0.63 16.65
N GLY A 72 -5.43 -0.56 17.88
CA GLY A 72 -5.09 -1.51 18.96
C GLY A 72 -5.41 -2.97 18.68
N ASP A 73 -6.44 -3.24 17.88
CA ASP A 73 -6.93 -4.56 17.45
C ASP A 73 -6.36 -5.00 16.08
N CYS A 74 -5.30 -4.37 15.55
CA CYS A 74 -4.80 -4.63 14.20
C CYS A 74 -4.42 -6.10 13.96
N ALA A 75 -3.67 -6.72 14.88
CA ALA A 75 -3.25 -8.11 14.71
C ALA A 75 -4.42 -9.10 14.86
N GLU A 76 -5.36 -8.80 15.76
CA GLU A 76 -6.60 -9.59 15.90
C GLU A 76 -7.45 -9.53 14.63
N LEU A 77 -7.63 -8.34 14.05
CA LEU A 77 -8.32 -8.18 12.77
C LEU A 77 -7.61 -8.96 11.65
N ILE A 78 -6.27 -8.96 11.59
CA ILE A 78 -5.51 -9.77 10.63
C ILE A 78 -5.80 -11.26 10.83
N ARG A 79 -5.80 -11.75 12.08
CA ARG A 79 -6.10 -13.14 12.44
C ARG A 79 -7.51 -13.54 11.99
N GLU A 80 -8.50 -12.69 12.22
CA GLU A 80 -9.89 -12.91 11.81
C GLU A 80 -10.06 -12.90 10.29
N ILE A 81 -9.41 -11.99 9.57
CA ILE A 81 -9.43 -11.99 8.11
C ILE A 81 -8.75 -13.26 7.57
N LYS A 82 -7.64 -13.70 8.18
CA LYS A 82 -6.93 -14.93 7.79
C LYS A 82 -7.73 -16.20 8.05
N SER A 83 -8.67 -16.19 8.99
CA SER A 83 -9.52 -17.35 9.27
C SER A 83 -10.68 -17.51 8.28
N LEU A 84 -10.91 -16.52 7.41
CA LEU A 84 -11.88 -16.62 6.34
C LEU A 84 -11.41 -17.64 5.27
N PRO A 85 -12.22 -18.68 4.96
CA PRO A 85 -11.78 -19.81 4.15
C PRO A 85 -11.44 -19.43 2.70
N GLY A 86 -12.01 -18.34 2.21
CA GLY A 86 -11.75 -17.83 0.87
C GLY A 86 -10.56 -16.89 0.77
N ILE A 87 -9.93 -16.48 1.88
CA ILE A 87 -8.79 -15.55 1.88
C ILE A 87 -7.47 -16.33 1.93
N GLU A 88 -6.67 -16.19 0.89
CA GLU A 88 -5.38 -16.85 0.74
C GLU A 88 -4.26 -16.06 1.44
N LYS A 89 -4.24 -14.73 1.25
CA LYS A 89 -3.15 -13.87 1.73
C LYS A 89 -3.65 -12.59 2.39
N VAL A 90 -3.12 -12.28 3.57
CA VAL A 90 -3.27 -11.00 4.25
C VAL A 90 -1.89 -10.40 4.45
N THR A 91 -1.69 -9.19 3.95
CA THR A 91 -0.41 -8.47 4.04
C THR A 91 -0.61 -7.08 4.63
N LEU A 92 0.44 -6.50 5.20
CA LEU A 92 0.39 -5.19 5.85
C LEU A 92 1.20 -4.16 5.05
N THR A 93 0.78 -2.89 5.05
CA THR A 93 1.67 -1.75 4.79
C THR A 93 1.68 -0.85 6.02
N THR A 94 2.86 -0.55 6.55
CA THR A 94 3.10 0.29 7.73
C THR A 94 4.26 1.24 7.46
N ASN A 95 4.36 2.35 8.19
CA ASN A 95 5.56 3.19 8.23
C ASN A 95 6.70 2.60 9.08
N GLY A 96 6.44 1.50 9.81
CA GLY A 96 7.47 0.76 10.53
C GLY A 96 7.77 1.26 11.95
N VAL A 97 7.31 2.44 12.37
CA VAL A 97 7.67 3.03 13.67
C VAL A 97 7.23 2.16 14.85
N LEU A 98 6.10 1.46 14.72
CA LEU A 98 5.58 0.54 15.74
C LEU A 98 5.89 -0.93 15.45
N LEU A 99 6.61 -1.22 14.36
CA LEU A 99 6.77 -2.58 13.87
C LEU A 99 7.58 -3.44 14.85
N ALA A 100 8.66 -2.94 15.43
CA ALA A 100 9.45 -3.69 16.42
C ALA A 100 8.58 -4.22 17.58
N LYS A 101 7.66 -3.39 18.08
CA LYS A 101 6.77 -3.73 19.20
C LYS A 101 5.64 -4.69 18.80
N LYS A 102 5.27 -4.71 17.51
CA LYS A 102 4.10 -5.43 16.99
C LYS A 102 4.46 -6.66 16.16
N ALA A 103 5.74 -6.83 15.79
CA ALA A 103 6.20 -7.88 14.88
C ALA A 103 5.78 -9.29 15.33
N GLN A 104 5.98 -9.60 16.61
CA GLN A 104 5.61 -10.92 17.16
C GLN A 104 4.09 -11.16 17.12
N GLU A 105 3.30 -10.17 17.51
CA GLU A 105 1.83 -10.23 17.50
C GLU A 105 1.30 -10.43 16.07
N LEU A 106 1.89 -9.74 15.08
CA LEU A 106 1.55 -9.88 13.66
C LEU A 106 1.92 -11.27 13.12
N TYR A 107 3.09 -11.80 13.51
CA TYR A 107 3.52 -13.13 13.13
C TYR A 107 2.59 -14.21 13.70
N GLU A 108 2.23 -14.11 14.97
CA GLU A 108 1.27 -15.01 15.62
C GLU A 108 -0.14 -14.90 15.05
N ALA A 109 -0.51 -13.74 14.49
CA ALA A 109 -1.75 -13.54 13.75
C ALA A 109 -1.74 -14.19 12.35
N GLY A 110 -0.58 -14.67 11.87
CA GLY A 110 -0.45 -15.34 10.58
C GLY A 110 -0.32 -14.40 9.39
N ILE A 111 0.29 -13.22 9.57
CA ILE A 111 0.54 -12.28 8.47
C ILE A 111 1.43 -12.91 7.38
N ASP A 112 1.07 -12.75 6.11
CA ASP A 112 1.80 -13.35 4.98
C ASP A 112 2.91 -12.45 4.41
N GLY A 113 3.02 -11.20 4.88
CA GLY A 113 4.04 -10.27 4.42
C GLY A 113 3.82 -8.84 4.88
N VAL A 114 4.93 -8.13 5.08
CA VAL A 114 4.95 -6.74 5.58
C VAL A 114 5.66 -5.85 4.57
N ASN A 115 5.05 -4.72 4.25
CA ASN A 115 5.65 -3.64 3.49
C ASN A 115 5.89 -2.45 4.42
N VAL A 116 7.13 -1.97 4.50
CA VAL A 116 7.51 -0.79 5.28
C VAL A 116 7.73 0.39 4.35
N SER A 117 7.02 1.50 4.55
CA SER A 117 7.31 2.76 3.85
C SER A 117 8.57 3.38 4.43
N LEU A 118 9.61 3.51 3.62
CA LEU A 118 10.91 4.06 4.02
C LEU A 118 11.52 4.83 2.83
N ASP A 119 11.50 6.16 2.93
CA ASP A 119 11.85 7.03 1.80
C ASP A 119 13.32 7.48 1.82
N THR A 120 14.03 7.29 2.93
CA THR A 120 15.45 7.64 3.08
C THR A 120 16.07 6.94 4.28
N LEU A 121 17.40 6.79 4.28
CA LEU A 121 18.21 6.36 5.42
C LEU A 121 18.96 7.53 6.09
N ASP A 122 18.86 8.73 5.54
CA ASP A 122 19.36 9.95 6.19
C ASP A 122 18.35 10.43 7.25
N ARG A 123 18.84 10.64 8.47
CA ARG A 123 18.00 11.04 9.62
C ARG A 123 17.36 12.41 9.42
N ASN A 124 18.09 13.38 8.87
CA ASN A 124 17.61 14.75 8.70
C ASN A 124 16.54 14.79 7.62
N THR A 125 16.80 14.19 6.46
CA THR A 125 15.81 14.04 5.38
C THR A 125 14.59 13.27 5.87
N TYR A 126 14.77 12.20 6.67
CA TYR A 126 13.63 11.46 7.24
C TYR A 126 12.77 12.36 8.13
N GLN A 127 13.38 13.10 9.05
CA GLN A 127 12.66 13.98 9.97
C GLN A 127 11.94 15.10 9.21
N GLU A 128 12.59 15.70 8.22
CA GLU A 128 11.99 16.73 7.37
C GLU A 128 10.78 16.18 6.60
N MET A 129 10.95 15.03 5.96
CA MET A 129 9.89 14.41 5.16
C MET A 129 8.72 13.95 6.03
N THR A 130 8.97 13.31 7.17
CA THR A 130 7.94 12.65 7.99
C THR A 130 7.41 13.52 9.14
N GLY A 131 8.04 14.67 9.39
CA GLY A 131 7.74 15.56 10.52
C GLY A 131 8.24 15.06 11.88
N PHE A 132 8.82 13.86 11.99
CA PHE A 132 9.29 13.30 13.24
C PHE A 132 10.61 12.55 13.08
N ASP A 133 11.49 12.70 14.07
CA ASP A 133 12.72 11.90 14.16
C ASP A 133 12.40 10.49 14.71
N ARG A 134 12.09 9.58 13.79
CA ARG A 134 11.68 8.19 14.10
C ARG A 134 12.38 7.12 13.26
N LEU A 135 13.42 7.49 12.52
CA LEU A 135 14.11 6.57 11.62
C LEU A 135 14.70 5.36 12.38
N SER A 136 15.28 5.58 13.57
CA SER A 136 15.86 4.49 14.37
C SER A 136 14.82 3.42 14.73
N GLN A 137 13.59 3.81 15.10
CA GLN A 137 12.51 2.86 15.36
C GLN A 137 12.07 2.09 14.11
N VAL A 138 12.11 2.72 12.94
CA VAL A 138 11.81 2.03 11.67
C VAL A 138 12.87 0.98 11.36
N LEU A 139 14.15 1.31 11.55
CA LEU A 139 15.27 0.38 11.34
C LEU A 139 15.23 -0.78 12.34
N GLU A 140 14.95 -0.51 13.61
CA GLU A 140 14.70 -1.55 14.63
C GLU A 140 13.53 -2.46 14.21
N GLY A 141 12.46 -1.87 13.68
CA GLY A 141 11.31 -2.62 13.15
C GLY A 141 11.67 -3.54 11.98
N LEU A 142 12.51 -3.06 11.06
CA LEU A 142 13.02 -3.88 9.94
C LEU A 142 13.89 -5.03 10.43
N GLU A 143 14.75 -4.80 11.43
CA GLU A 143 15.59 -5.84 12.02
C GLU A 143 14.76 -6.92 12.72
N VAL A 144 13.86 -6.52 13.62
CA VAL A 144 13.00 -7.46 14.36
C VAL A 144 12.13 -8.27 13.40
N MET A 145 11.48 -7.61 12.44
CA MET A 145 10.63 -8.30 11.46
C MET A 145 11.46 -9.18 10.51
N GLY A 146 12.67 -8.77 10.17
CA GLY A 146 13.58 -9.52 9.29
C GLY A 146 14.11 -10.81 9.92
N ASN A 147 14.06 -10.94 11.25
CA ASN A 147 14.39 -12.18 11.96
C ASN A 147 13.22 -13.18 12.01
N LEU A 148 12.02 -12.78 11.57
CA LEU A 148 10.86 -13.65 11.46
C LEU A 148 10.76 -14.20 10.03
N PRO A 149 10.20 -15.42 9.83
CA PRO A 149 10.07 -16.03 8.51
C PRO A 149 8.88 -15.44 7.72
N VAL A 150 8.81 -14.10 7.63
CA VAL A 150 7.77 -13.35 6.94
C VAL A 150 8.40 -12.50 5.85
N PRO A 151 7.92 -12.57 4.60
CA PRO A 151 8.43 -11.73 3.53
C PRO A 151 8.34 -10.23 3.87
N LEU A 152 9.50 -9.57 3.90
CA LEU A 152 9.63 -8.15 4.21
C LEU A 152 10.02 -7.36 2.96
N LYS A 153 9.40 -6.20 2.78
CA LYS A 153 9.67 -5.28 1.68
C LYS A 153 9.73 -3.85 2.16
N THR A 154 10.52 -3.02 1.49
CA THR A 154 10.41 -1.57 1.65
C THR A 154 9.78 -0.93 0.42
N ASN A 155 9.07 0.17 0.63
CA ASN A 155 8.52 1.03 -0.41
C ASN A 155 9.09 2.43 -0.25
N THR A 156 9.58 2.98 -1.35
CA THR A 156 10.21 4.30 -1.42
C THR A 156 9.56 5.09 -2.54
N VAL A 157 9.10 6.30 -2.22
CA VAL A 157 8.74 7.32 -3.20
C VAL A 157 9.88 8.32 -3.25
N LEU A 158 10.56 8.40 -4.41
CA LEU A 158 11.62 9.39 -4.61
C LEU A 158 11.03 10.67 -5.19
N MET A 159 11.49 11.80 -4.65
CA MET A 159 11.04 13.13 -5.01
C MET A 159 12.26 14.01 -5.37
N PRO A 160 12.22 14.69 -6.53
CA PRO A 160 13.27 15.61 -6.94
C PRO A 160 13.55 16.67 -5.88
N GLY A 161 14.83 16.96 -5.63
CA GLY A 161 15.28 17.96 -4.65
C GLY A 161 15.05 17.61 -3.18
N VAL A 162 14.47 16.45 -2.86
CA VAL A 162 14.18 16.03 -1.48
C VAL A 162 14.98 14.79 -1.09
N ASN A 163 14.75 13.67 -1.77
CA ASN A 163 15.38 12.38 -1.46
C ASN A 163 15.82 11.62 -2.72
N GLU A 164 16.00 12.32 -3.84
CA GLU A 164 16.32 11.72 -5.14
C GLU A 164 17.56 10.82 -5.17
N GLU A 165 18.50 11.04 -4.25
CA GLU A 165 19.74 10.24 -4.13
C GLU A 165 19.62 9.08 -3.13
N ALA A 166 18.52 9.02 -2.35
CA ALA A 166 18.34 8.04 -1.28
C ALA A 166 18.32 6.58 -1.77
N TRP A 167 18.01 6.36 -3.05
CA TRP A 167 18.03 5.02 -3.65
C TRP A 167 19.38 4.33 -3.54
N LYS A 168 20.49 5.09 -3.51
CA LYS A 168 21.85 4.52 -3.44
C LYS A 168 22.03 3.71 -2.17
N GLU A 169 21.58 4.25 -1.05
CA GLU A 169 21.69 3.58 0.26
C GLU A 169 20.55 2.58 0.47
N LEU A 170 19.33 2.94 0.07
CA LEU A 170 18.16 2.05 0.20
C LEU A 170 18.33 0.75 -0.59
N ALA A 171 18.88 0.80 -1.81
CA ALA A 171 19.15 -0.40 -2.59
C ALA A 171 20.12 -1.37 -1.89
N LEU A 172 21.02 -0.86 -1.05
CA LEU A 172 21.95 -1.70 -0.29
C LEU A 172 21.26 -2.53 0.81
N LEU A 173 20.02 -2.20 1.20
CA LEU A 173 19.22 -3.06 2.07
C LEU A 173 18.97 -4.43 1.41
N ALA A 174 18.55 -4.43 0.14
CA ALA A 174 18.38 -5.65 -0.65
C ALA A 174 19.70 -6.39 -0.91
N LYS A 175 20.84 -5.69 -0.82
CA LYS A 175 22.15 -6.33 -0.91
C LYS A 175 22.51 -7.09 0.37
N LYS A 176 22.26 -6.48 1.53
CA LYS A 176 22.68 -6.98 2.85
C LYS A 176 21.72 -7.99 3.45
N GLN A 177 20.44 -7.92 3.11
CA GLN A 177 19.37 -8.71 3.72
C GLN A 177 18.42 -9.24 2.64
N SER A 178 17.67 -10.29 2.98
CA SER A 178 16.61 -10.84 2.11
C SER A 178 15.34 -9.97 2.12
N ILE A 179 15.50 -8.67 1.86
CA ILE A 179 14.43 -7.66 1.79
C ILE A 179 14.31 -7.19 0.34
N ASP A 180 13.09 -7.18 -0.21
CA ASP A 180 12.86 -6.53 -1.50
C ASP A 180 12.69 -5.02 -1.30
N VAL A 181 13.44 -4.22 -2.05
CA VAL A 181 13.36 -2.75 -2.01
C VAL A 181 12.61 -2.27 -3.24
N ARG A 182 11.53 -1.51 -3.05
CA ARG A 182 10.68 -1.07 -4.16
C ARG A 182 10.61 0.43 -4.30
N PHE A 183 10.76 0.90 -5.52
CA PHE A 183 10.63 2.29 -5.91
C PHE A 183 9.30 2.50 -6.61
N ILE A 184 8.55 3.50 -6.14
CA ILE A 184 7.21 3.83 -6.60
C ILE A 184 7.26 5.21 -7.22
N GLU A 185 6.78 5.33 -8.46
CA GLU A 185 6.60 6.64 -9.09
C GLU A 185 5.54 7.43 -8.33
N LYS A 186 5.86 8.69 -8.00
CA LYS A 186 4.91 9.60 -7.37
C LYS A 186 3.70 9.79 -8.29
N MET A 187 2.51 9.61 -7.74
CA MET A 187 1.24 9.81 -8.46
C MET A 187 0.71 11.23 -8.15
N PRO A 188 0.19 11.96 -9.15
CA PRO A 188 -0.33 13.32 -8.98
C PRO A 188 -1.74 13.30 -8.38
N LEU A 189 -1.84 13.13 -7.06
CA LEU A 189 -3.10 13.02 -6.32
C LEU A 189 -3.24 14.13 -5.28
N GLY A 190 -4.47 14.56 -4.99
CA GLY A 190 -4.74 15.58 -3.97
C GLY A 190 -4.10 16.92 -4.29
N GLU A 191 -3.52 17.57 -3.28
CA GLU A 191 -2.81 18.85 -3.42
C GLU A 191 -1.49 18.74 -4.22
N GLU A 192 -1.01 17.52 -4.47
CA GLU A 192 0.23 17.22 -5.20
C GLU A 192 0.03 17.06 -6.72
N LYS A 193 -1.11 17.53 -7.26
CA LYS A 193 -1.39 17.56 -8.70
C LYS A 193 -0.39 18.46 -9.43
N GLY A 194 0.66 17.86 -9.98
CA GLY A 194 1.67 18.55 -10.80
C GLY A 194 3.10 18.42 -10.31
N ALA A 195 3.34 17.79 -9.16
CA ALA A 195 4.71 17.54 -8.71
C ALA A 195 5.39 16.45 -9.56
N GLU A 196 6.58 16.75 -10.07
CA GLU A 196 7.37 15.78 -10.84
C GLU A 196 7.85 14.62 -9.94
N GLY A 197 7.77 13.41 -10.49
CA GLY A 197 8.33 12.21 -9.89
C GLY A 197 9.60 11.75 -10.63
N ILE A 198 10.34 10.84 -10.02
CA ILE A 198 11.51 10.22 -10.67
C ILE A 198 11.05 9.02 -11.51
N SER A 199 11.48 8.97 -12.78
CA SER A 199 11.21 7.83 -13.67
C SER A 199 11.94 6.57 -13.20
N ASN A 200 11.19 5.48 -13.08
CA ASN A 200 11.77 4.17 -12.74
C ASN A 200 12.72 3.63 -13.83
N LEU A 201 12.54 4.04 -15.09
CA LEU A 201 13.43 3.63 -16.19
C LEU A 201 14.83 4.23 -16.00
N ARG A 202 14.89 5.55 -15.76
CA ARG A 202 16.15 6.24 -15.45
C ARG A 202 16.81 5.65 -14.20
N LEU A 203 16.01 5.39 -13.16
CA LEU A 203 16.50 4.81 -11.92
C LEU A 203 17.13 3.42 -12.13
N LEU A 204 16.51 2.57 -12.94
CA LEU A 204 17.08 1.26 -13.31
C LEU A 204 18.41 1.42 -14.05
N GLU A 205 18.52 2.34 -15.01
CA GLU A 205 19.76 2.61 -15.73
C GLU A 205 20.88 3.07 -14.78
N ASP A 206 20.58 3.99 -13.87
CA ASP A 206 21.56 4.50 -12.91
C ASP A 206 22.01 3.42 -11.92
N MET A 207 21.08 2.57 -11.47
CA MET A 207 21.42 1.39 -10.67
C MET A 207 22.27 0.38 -11.45
N GLN A 208 22.02 0.17 -12.75
CA GLN A 208 22.81 -0.73 -13.57
C GLN A 208 24.25 -0.22 -13.79
N LYS A 209 24.44 1.09 -13.88
CA LYS A 209 25.78 1.70 -13.90
C LYS A 209 26.55 1.47 -12.60
N LEU A 210 25.86 1.58 -11.45
CA LEU A 210 26.49 1.49 -10.13
C LEU A 210 26.68 0.05 -9.62
N PHE A 211 25.70 -0.82 -9.84
CA PHE A 211 25.66 -2.18 -9.26
C PHE A 211 25.83 -3.29 -10.30
N GLY A 212 25.97 -2.95 -11.58
CA GLY A 212 26.09 -3.90 -12.68
C GLY A 212 24.76 -4.29 -13.32
N LYS A 213 24.83 -5.05 -14.41
CA LYS A 213 23.66 -5.41 -15.22
C LYS A 213 22.66 -6.26 -14.43
N ALA A 214 21.46 -5.72 -14.25
CA ALA A 214 20.35 -6.42 -13.60
C ALA A 214 19.71 -7.47 -14.54
N ALA A 215 19.22 -8.57 -13.96
CA ALA A 215 18.38 -9.55 -14.63
C ALA A 215 16.93 -9.45 -14.12
N LYS A 216 15.94 -9.62 -15.00
CA LYS A 216 14.53 -9.69 -14.57
C LYS A 216 14.34 -10.83 -13.57
N ASP A 217 13.56 -10.58 -12.54
CA ASP A 217 13.16 -11.58 -11.55
C ASP A 217 11.73 -12.03 -11.82
N SER A 218 11.57 -13.29 -12.24
CA SER A 218 10.27 -13.89 -12.54
C SER A 218 9.62 -14.56 -11.32
N ARG A 219 10.23 -14.49 -10.13
CA ARG A 219 9.65 -15.01 -8.89
C ARG A 219 8.43 -14.19 -8.49
N VAL A 220 7.48 -14.82 -7.79
CA VAL A 220 6.31 -14.13 -7.24
C VAL A 220 6.67 -13.49 -5.90
N HIS A 221 6.90 -12.18 -5.90
CA HIS A 221 7.26 -11.44 -4.69
C HIS A 221 6.05 -11.04 -3.84
N GLY A 222 4.84 -10.99 -4.40
CA GLY A 222 3.63 -10.61 -3.67
C GLY A 222 2.54 -10.10 -4.60
N ASN A 223 1.59 -9.36 -4.03
CA ASN A 223 0.48 -8.78 -4.79
C ASN A 223 0.84 -7.39 -5.32
N GLY A 224 0.37 -7.08 -6.53
CA GLY A 224 0.49 -5.76 -7.13
C GLY A 224 1.43 -5.72 -8.34
N PRO A 225 1.60 -4.53 -8.93
CA PRO A 225 2.11 -4.37 -10.29
C PRO A 225 3.64 -4.24 -10.40
N ALA A 226 4.38 -4.51 -9.32
CA ALA A 226 5.81 -4.26 -9.29
C ALA A 226 6.55 -5.21 -10.25
N VAL A 227 7.44 -4.68 -11.08
CA VAL A 227 8.38 -5.46 -11.88
C VAL A 227 9.70 -5.56 -11.15
N TYR A 228 10.20 -6.77 -10.92
CA TYR A 228 11.38 -7.01 -10.10
C TYR A 228 12.61 -7.35 -10.93
N TYR A 229 13.77 -6.95 -10.40
CA TYR A 229 15.09 -7.19 -10.96
C TYR A 229 16.04 -7.66 -9.87
N ARG A 230 16.96 -8.56 -10.24
CA ARG A 230 18.07 -9.00 -9.40
C ARG A 230 19.36 -8.37 -9.88
N PHE A 231 20.10 -7.79 -8.95
CA PHE A 231 21.44 -7.27 -9.17
C PHE A 231 22.50 -8.29 -8.68
N PRO A 232 23.68 -8.34 -9.31
CA PRO A 232 24.76 -9.21 -8.86
C PRO A 232 25.11 -9.00 -7.37
N GLY A 233 25.13 -10.09 -6.60
CA GLY A 233 25.47 -10.07 -5.18
C GLY A 233 24.37 -9.54 -4.25
N PHE A 234 23.16 -9.28 -4.75
CA PHE A 234 22.02 -8.91 -3.91
C PHE A 234 21.26 -10.15 -3.42
N GLN A 235 20.79 -10.11 -2.18
CA GLN A 235 20.01 -11.20 -1.57
C GLN A 235 18.51 -11.03 -1.86
N GLY A 236 18.00 -9.81 -1.73
CA GLY A 236 16.66 -9.41 -2.15
C GLY A 236 16.63 -8.84 -3.58
N SER A 237 15.43 -8.50 -4.05
CA SER A 237 15.22 -7.93 -5.38
C SER A 237 14.88 -6.43 -5.32
N ILE A 238 15.18 -5.71 -6.40
CA ILE A 238 14.73 -4.34 -6.59
C ILE A 238 13.45 -4.35 -7.44
N GLY A 239 12.38 -3.76 -6.91
CA GLY A 239 11.08 -3.68 -7.60
C GLY A 239 10.75 -2.26 -8.04
N PHE A 240 10.08 -2.14 -9.18
CA PHE A 240 9.62 -0.85 -9.71
C PHE A 240 8.10 -0.87 -9.90
N ILE A 241 7.41 0.09 -9.27
CA ILE A 241 5.98 0.35 -9.48
C ILE A 241 5.87 1.63 -10.31
N SER A 242 5.80 1.45 -11.63
CA SER A 242 5.78 2.55 -12.60
C SER A 242 4.34 3.02 -12.85
N ALA A 243 3.80 3.78 -11.90
CA ALA A 243 2.41 4.25 -11.92
C ALA A 243 2.12 5.27 -13.02
N ILE A 244 3.14 5.96 -13.53
CA ILE A 244 3.01 6.95 -14.61
C ILE A 244 3.42 6.31 -15.93
N HIS A 245 4.67 5.86 -16.04
CA HIS A 245 5.23 5.44 -17.32
C HIS A 245 4.88 4.01 -17.72
N GLY A 246 4.54 3.15 -16.76
CA GLY A 246 4.30 1.72 -17.00
C GLY A 246 2.83 1.32 -17.17
N LYS A 247 1.88 2.16 -16.73
CA LYS A 247 0.41 1.99 -16.81
C LYS A 247 -0.06 0.53 -16.74
N PHE A 248 -0.01 -0.06 -15.56
CA PHE A 248 -0.42 -1.46 -15.30
C PHE A 248 -1.95 -1.65 -15.14
N CYS A 249 -2.77 -0.82 -15.78
CA CYS A 249 -4.24 -0.87 -15.61
C CYS A 249 -4.89 -2.11 -16.24
N ALA A 250 -4.28 -2.66 -17.31
CA ALA A 250 -4.74 -3.87 -17.98
C ALA A 250 -4.74 -5.08 -17.04
N ASP A 251 -3.80 -5.13 -16.09
CA ASP A 251 -3.66 -6.21 -15.11
C ASP A 251 -4.16 -5.80 -13.71
N CYS A 252 -4.87 -4.68 -13.60
CA CYS A 252 -5.29 -4.15 -12.30
C CYS A 252 -6.42 -4.99 -11.69
N ASN A 253 -6.08 -5.73 -10.64
CA ASN A 253 -6.98 -6.65 -9.93
C ASN A 253 -7.54 -6.11 -8.60
N ARG A 254 -7.49 -4.79 -8.41
CA ARG A 254 -7.60 -4.17 -7.07
C ARG A 254 -8.88 -3.36 -6.85
N LEU A 255 -9.45 -3.50 -5.65
CA LEU A 255 -10.35 -2.54 -5.01
C LEU A 255 -9.69 -1.91 -3.78
N ARG A 256 -10.17 -0.72 -3.40
CA ARG A 256 -9.77 -0.04 -2.16
C ARG A 256 -10.99 0.23 -1.31
N LEU A 257 -10.89 -0.04 -0.02
CA LEU A 257 -11.88 0.31 0.99
C LEU A 257 -11.25 1.36 1.91
N THR A 258 -11.87 2.54 1.99
CA THR A 258 -11.44 3.59 2.92
C THR A 258 -11.89 3.28 4.35
N ALA A 259 -11.30 3.98 5.33
CA ALA A 259 -11.59 3.72 6.74
C ALA A 259 -13.02 4.07 7.16
N GLU A 260 -13.73 4.90 6.38
CA GLU A 260 -15.13 5.28 6.59
C GLU A 260 -16.13 4.39 5.80
N GLY A 261 -15.63 3.41 5.04
CA GLY A 261 -16.47 2.46 4.30
C GLY A 261 -16.85 2.85 2.88
N LEU A 262 -16.01 3.65 2.20
CA LEU A 262 -16.16 3.90 0.76
C LEU A 262 -15.29 2.93 -0.04
N VAL A 263 -15.90 2.26 -1.01
CA VAL A 263 -15.18 1.42 -1.98
C VAL A 263 -14.80 2.26 -3.18
N LYS A 264 -13.51 2.30 -3.47
CA LYS A 264 -12.93 2.97 -4.63
C LYS A 264 -12.42 1.94 -5.64
N PRO A 265 -12.94 1.95 -6.87
CA PRO A 265 -12.46 1.05 -7.92
C PRO A 265 -11.13 1.50 -8.55
N CYS A 266 -10.81 2.78 -8.48
CA CYS A 266 -9.59 3.37 -9.00
C CYS A 266 -9.10 4.50 -8.09
N LEU A 267 -7.78 4.74 -8.07
CA LEU A 267 -7.18 5.89 -7.37
C LEU A 267 -7.37 7.21 -8.11
N CYS A 268 -7.50 7.17 -9.43
CA CYS A 268 -7.47 8.36 -10.29
C CYS A 268 -8.77 9.16 -10.25
N TYR A 269 -9.88 8.50 -9.92
CA TYR A 269 -11.21 9.07 -10.04
C TYR A 269 -11.88 9.21 -8.68
N GLN A 270 -12.66 10.28 -8.53
CA GLN A 270 -13.41 10.57 -7.30
C GLN A 270 -14.48 9.52 -6.99
N ASP A 271 -14.98 8.80 -8.00
CA ASP A 271 -16.06 7.84 -7.88
C ASP A 271 -15.80 6.83 -6.75
N SER A 272 -16.83 6.65 -5.91
CA SER A 272 -16.80 5.74 -4.78
C SER A 272 -18.20 5.29 -4.42
N ILE A 273 -18.29 4.09 -3.87
CA ILE A 273 -19.56 3.49 -3.43
C ILE A 273 -19.52 3.35 -1.92
N SER A 274 -20.47 3.95 -1.22
CA SER A 274 -20.58 3.81 0.24
C SER A 274 -21.18 2.45 0.61
N LEU A 275 -20.50 1.70 1.45
CA LEU A 275 -21.02 0.47 2.07
C LEU A 275 -21.64 0.74 3.45
N LYS A 276 -21.50 1.96 3.96
CA LYS A 276 -21.67 2.27 5.39
C LYS A 276 -23.05 1.93 5.93
N GLU A 277 -24.10 2.28 5.20
CA GLU A 277 -25.48 1.98 5.58
C GLU A 277 -25.73 0.47 5.58
N ALA A 278 -25.44 -0.20 4.46
CA ALA A 278 -25.61 -1.64 4.30
C ALA A 278 -24.85 -2.46 5.38
N VAL A 279 -23.65 -2.01 5.75
CA VAL A 279 -22.83 -2.65 6.79
C VAL A 279 -23.39 -2.43 8.19
N ARG A 280 -23.85 -1.21 8.50
CA ARG A 280 -24.47 -0.89 9.81
C ARG A 280 -25.82 -1.58 10.01
N GLU A 281 -26.54 -1.87 8.93
CA GLU A 281 -27.78 -2.67 8.95
C GLU A 281 -27.53 -4.18 8.87
N GLU A 282 -26.25 -4.61 8.82
CA GLU A 282 -25.85 -6.01 8.65
C GLU A 282 -26.45 -6.69 7.39
N ASN A 283 -26.77 -5.89 6.37
CA ASN A 283 -27.41 -6.34 5.13
C ASN A 283 -26.37 -6.90 4.14
N ARG A 284 -26.00 -8.16 4.35
CA ARG A 284 -25.01 -8.90 3.53
C ARG A 284 -25.32 -8.90 2.04
N GLU A 285 -26.59 -8.99 1.68
CA GLU A 285 -27.00 -9.01 0.27
C GLU A 285 -26.67 -7.66 -0.39
N GLU A 286 -26.97 -6.56 0.30
CA GLU A 286 -26.70 -5.21 -0.20
C GLU A 286 -25.19 -4.92 -0.23
N ILE A 287 -24.43 -5.33 0.79
CA ILE A 287 -22.96 -5.23 0.77
C ILE A 287 -22.39 -5.94 -0.46
N GLY A 288 -22.85 -7.16 -0.74
CA GLY A 288 -22.44 -7.92 -1.92
C GLY A 288 -22.80 -7.22 -3.24
N LYS A 289 -24.01 -6.67 -3.35
CA LYS A 289 -24.45 -5.91 -4.54
C LYS A 289 -23.59 -4.66 -4.76
N LEU A 290 -23.32 -3.89 -3.72
CA LEU A 290 -22.51 -2.66 -3.81
C LEU A 290 -21.04 -2.96 -4.13
N LEU A 291 -20.45 -4.01 -3.55
CA LEU A 291 -19.12 -4.48 -3.93
C LEU A 291 -19.06 -4.94 -5.38
N LYS A 292 -20.06 -5.70 -5.83
CA LYS A 292 -20.18 -6.14 -7.23
C LYS A 292 -20.23 -4.95 -8.18
N LYS A 293 -21.07 -3.94 -7.86
CA LYS A 293 -21.19 -2.70 -8.62
C LYS A 293 -19.84 -1.98 -8.72
N ALA A 294 -19.09 -1.87 -7.63
CA ALA A 294 -17.75 -1.25 -7.65
C ALA A 294 -16.78 -1.98 -8.59
N ILE A 295 -16.86 -3.32 -8.67
CA ILE A 295 -16.04 -4.10 -9.61
C ILE A 295 -16.44 -3.81 -11.05
N GLU A 296 -17.74 -3.74 -11.34
CA GLU A 296 -18.27 -3.49 -12.68
C GLU A 296 -17.97 -2.06 -13.17
N GLU A 297 -18.04 -1.07 -12.28
CA GLU A 297 -17.74 0.34 -12.56
C GLU A 297 -16.23 0.63 -12.63
N LYS A 298 -15.38 -0.38 -12.51
CA LYS A 298 -13.93 -0.20 -12.57
C LYS A 298 -13.53 0.35 -13.95
N PRO A 299 -12.94 1.55 -14.03
CA PRO A 299 -12.59 2.16 -15.31
C PRO A 299 -11.50 1.38 -16.03
N LEU A 300 -11.44 1.53 -17.36
CA LEU A 300 -10.44 0.84 -18.19
C LEU A 300 -9.02 1.17 -17.71
N SER A 301 -8.72 2.45 -17.47
CA SER A 301 -7.41 2.88 -17.00
C SER A 301 -7.46 4.22 -16.26
N HIS A 302 -6.38 4.58 -15.56
CA HIS A 302 -6.18 5.94 -15.06
C HIS A 302 -5.69 6.89 -16.16
N CYS A 303 -5.70 8.18 -15.84
CA CYS A 303 -5.19 9.27 -16.66
C CYS A 303 -4.18 10.13 -15.91
N PHE A 304 -3.32 9.55 -15.05
CA PHE A 304 -2.28 10.29 -14.32
C PHE A 304 -1.30 11.07 -15.23
N GLU A 305 -1.19 10.67 -16.48
CA GLU A 305 -0.42 11.34 -17.53
C GLU A 305 -1.07 12.66 -18.00
N HIS A 306 -2.35 12.85 -17.69
CA HIS A 306 -3.21 13.99 -18.03
C HIS A 306 -3.83 14.54 -16.74
N THR A 307 -3.05 15.30 -15.97
CA THR A 307 -3.42 15.73 -14.61
C THR A 307 -4.74 16.52 -14.55
N GLU A 308 -5.11 17.21 -15.63
CA GLU A 308 -6.37 17.92 -15.80
C GLU A 308 -7.60 17.00 -15.83
N GLN A 309 -7.41 15.72 -16.14
CA GLN A 309 -8.46 14.70 -16.18
C GLN A 309 -8.55 13.88 -14.88
N VAL A 310 -7.60 14.07 -13.94
CA VAL A 310 -7.60 13.41 -12.63
C VAL A 310 -8.65 14.06 -11.73
N THR A 311 -9.78 13.37 -11.54
CA THR A 311 -10.90 13.90 -10.77
C THR A 311 -10.76 13.69 -9.26
N GLU A 312 -9.92 12.76 -8.80
CA GLU A 312 -9.68 12.57 -7.37
C GLU A 312 -9.06 13.82 -6.73
N GLN A 313 -9.71 14.35 -5.69
CA GLN A 313 -9.26 15.54 -4.95
C GLN A 313 -8.78 15.19 -3.54
N ARG A 314 -9.08 13.99 -3.04
CA ARG A 314 -8.67 13.55 -1.71
C ARG A 314 -7.21 13.10 -1.72
N ASP A 315 -6.49 13.47 -0.68
CA ASP A 315 -5.12 13.02 -0.46
C ASP A 315 -5.02 11.50 -0.25
N MET A 316 -3.82 10.95 -0.48
CA MET A 316 -3.53 9.51 -0.40
C MET A 316 -3.99 8.86 0.92
N TRP A 317 -3.82 9.54 2.06
CA TRP A 317 -4.20 9.02 3.37
C TRP A 317 -5.71 8.81 3.52
N LYS A 318 -6.53 9.62 2.84
CA LYS A 318 -8.00 9.55 2.89
C LYS A 318 -8.57 8.44 1.99
N ILE A 319 -7.80 7.97 1.01
CA ILE A 319 -8.22 6.98 0.00
C ILE A 319 -7.53 5.62 0.18
N GLY A 320 -6.99 5.40 1.38
CA GLY A 320 -6.57 4.10 1.87
C GLY A 320 -5.17 3.65 1.49
N GLY A 321 -4.22 4.59 1.29
CA GLY A 321 -2.77 4.33 1.29
C GLY A 321 -2.31 3.21 0.38
#